data_AF-A0A563BDM8-F1
#
_entry.id   AF-A0A563BDM8-F1
#
_cell.length_a   1.000
_cell.length_b   1.000
_cell.length_c   1.000
_cell.angle_alpha   90.00
_cell.angle_beta   90.00
_cell.angle_gamma   90.00
#
_symmetry.space_group_name_H-M   'P 1'
#
loop_
_entity.id
_entity.type
_entity.pdbx_description
1 polymer ?
#
loop_
_entity_poly.entity_id
_entity_poly.type
_entity_poly.pdbx_seq_one_letter_code
_entity_poly.pdbx_strand_id
1 'polypeptide(L)'
;MEQVNSKRTYLVIDLKSFYASVECVKRGLDPLTARLVVADESRTEKTICLAVSPALKALGISGRARLFEVYEKVPRGSFIIAKPAMADYLQVSSKIFAIYAAYVATEDIHVYSVDEAFLDIAGYL
;
A
#
# COMPACT_ATOMS: atom_id res chain seq x y z
N MET A 1 36.60 19.39 -17.17
CA MET A 1 35.91 18.20 -16.63
C MET A 1 34.58 18.13 -17.34
N GLU A 2 34.46 17.27 -18.35
CA GLU A 2 33.17 17.02 -19.00
C GLU A 2 32.20 16.41 -17.99
N GLN A 3 31.09 17.09 -17.75
CA GLN A 3 29.93 16.43 -17.16
C GLN A 3 29.44 15.42 -18.18
N VAL A 4 29.81 14.15 -18.00
CA VAL A 4 29.13 13.05 -18.66
C VAL A 4 27.70 13.08 -18.11
N ASN A 5 26.79 13.70 -18.85
CA ASN A 5 25.37 13.71 -18.53
C ASN A 5 24.82 12.31 -18.82
N SER A 6 25.17 11.35 -17.97
CA SER A 6 24.66 10.00 -18.02
C SER A 6 23.15 10.07 -17.79
N LYS A 7 22.38 9.53 -18.73
CA LYS A 7 20.93 9.52 -18.68
C LYS A 7 20.48 8.77 -17.43
N ARG A 8 19.94 9.51 -16.44
CA ARG A 8 19.35 8.91 -15.24
C ARG A 8 18.07 8.16 -15.61
N THR A 9 17.87 7.01 -14.99
CA THR A 9 16.66 6.19 -15.15
C THR A 9 16.18 5.80 -13.76
N TYR A 10 14.93 6.14 -13.44
CA TYR A 10 14.35 5.88 -12.13
C TYR A 10 13.20 4.89 -12.26
N LEU A 11 13.16 3.90 -11.36
CA LEU A 11 11.95 3.13 -11.08
C LEU A 11 11.21 3.78 -9.92
N VAL A 12 9.92 4.00 -10.10
CA VAL A 12 9.02 4.48 -9.05
C VAL A 12 8.07 3.35 -8.72
N ILE A 13 8.15 2.83 -7.50
CA ILE A 13 7.39 1.66 -7.06
C ILE A 13 6.46 2.08 -5.94
N ASP A 14 5.15 1.89 -6.14
CA ASP A 14 4.07 2.10 -5.17
C ASP A 14 3.30 0.78 -4.98
N LEU A 15 3.12 0.33 -3.73
CA LEU A 15 2.41 -0.92 -3.45
C LEU A 15 0.89 -0.70 -3.38
N LYS A 16 0.18 -1.36 -4.31
CA LYS A 16 -1.26 -1.23 -4.45
C LYS A 16 -2.04 -1.51 -3.16
N SER A 17 -2.75 -0.49 -2.67
CA SER A 17 -3.63 -0.60 -1.50
C SER A 17 -2.94 -1.25 -0.29
N PHE A 18 -1.68 -0.87 -0.04
CA PHE A 18 -0.74 -1.58 0.83
C PHE A 18 -1.33 -2.16 2.12
N TYR A 19 -1.91 -1.34 3.00
CA TYR A 19 -2.43 -1.86 4.29
C TYR A 19 -3.55 -2.88 4.11
N ALA A 20 -4.47 -2.66 3.15
CA ALA A 20 -5.52 -3.63 2.87
C ALA A 20 -4.93 -4.93 2.29
N SER A 21 -3.92 -4.83 1.44
CA SER A 21 -3.21 -5.99 0.88
C SER A 21 -2.51 -6.81 1.96
N VAL A 22 -1.85 -6.15 2.94
CA VAL A 22 -1.25 -6.84 4.10
C VAL A 22 -2.30 -7.57 4.93
N GLU A 23 -3.41 -6.90 5.25
CA GLU A 23 -4.50 -7.51 6.03
C GLU A 23 -5.17 -8.68 5.30
N CYS A 24 -5.31 -8.61 3.97
CA CYS A 24 -5.80 -9.73 3.16
C CYS A 24 -4.86 -10.93 3.23
N VAL A 25 -3.57 -10.74 2.93
CA VAL A 25 -2.57 -11.82 2.93
C VAL A 25 -2.44 -12.46 4.31
N LYS A 26 -2.43 -11.65 5.39
CA LYS A 26 -2.42 -12.14 6.78
C LYS A 26 -3.60 -13.07 7.10
N ARG A 27 -4.73 -12.91 6.40
CA ARG A 27 -5.95 -13.72 6.55
C ARG A 27 -6.06 -14.86 5.53
N GLY A 28 -5.04 -15.08 4.69
CA GLY A 28 -5.10 -16.07 3.61
C GLY A 28 -6.07 -15.69 2.49
N LEU A 29 -6.35 -14.40 2.32
CA LEU A 29 -7.23 -13.87 1.28
C LEU A 29 -6.40 -13.31 0.12
N ASP A 30 -6.95 -13.41 -1.09
CA ASP A 30 -6.37 -12.75 -2.27
C ASP A 30 -6.62 -11.22 -2.20
N PRO A 31 -5.56 -10.40 -2.14
CA PRO A 31 -5.69 -8.95 -2.00
C PRO A 31 -6.36 -8.27 -3.20
N LEU A 32 -6.42 -8.90 -4.38
CA LEU A 32 -7.05 -8.29 -5.56
C LEU A 32 -8.57 -8.49 -5.59
N THR A 33 -9.07 -9.55 -4.97
CA THR A 33 -10.49 -9.96 -5.05
C THR A 33 -11.22 -9.83 -3.73
N ALA A 34 -10.53 -9.89 -2.59
CA ALA A 34 -11.13 -9.75 -1.27
C ALA A 34 -11.65 -8.32 -1.02
N ARG A 35 -12.85 -8.23 -0.45
CA ARG A 35 -13.46 -6.97 -0.02
C ARG A 35 -13.08 -6.68 1.43
N LEU A 36 -12.07 -5.84 1.61
CA LEU A 36 -11.54 -5.44 2.91
C LEU A 36 -11.30 -3.93 2.97
N VAL A 37 -11.57 -3.34 4.14
CA VAL A 37 -11.21 -1.97 4.51
C VAL A 37 -10.40 -1.98 5.80
N VAL A 38 -9.42 -1.08 5.90
CA VAL A 38 -8.64 -0.89 7.12
C VAL A 38 -9.15 0.36 7.83
N ALA A 39 -9.82 0.19 8.97
CA ALA A 39 -10.42 1.29 9.74
C ALA A 39 -10.61 0.86 11.22
N ASP A 40 -10.69 1.84 12.13
CA ASP A 40 -11.01 1.58 13.54
C ASP A 40 -12.51 1.84 13.80
N GLU A 41 -13.31 0.79 13.67
CA GLU A 41 -14.78 0.89 13.82
C GLU A 41 -15.24 1.13 15.26
N SER A 42 -14.36 0.94 16.26
CA SER A 42 -14.71 1.21 17.67
C SER A 42 -14.83 2.71 17.98
N ARG A 43 -14.45 3.59 17.04
CA ARG A 43 -14.59 5.03 17.18
C ARG A 43 -15.97 5.48 16.72
N THR A 44 -16.08 5.88 15.46
CA THR A 44 -17.33 6.29 14.83
C THR A 44 -17.28 5.92 13.36
N GLU A 45 -18.43 5.87 12.70
CA GLU A 45 -18.48 5.62 11.24
C GLU A 45 -17.92 6.79 10.42
N LYS A 46 -17.68 7.95 11.05
CA LYS A 46 -16.97 9.08 10.44
C LYS A 46 -15.45 8.90 10.43
N THR A 47 -14.94 7.81 11.00
CA THR A 47 -13.50 7.48 10.97
C THR A 47 -13.01 7.32 9.53
N ILE A 48 -11.75 7.68 9.30
CA ILE A 48 -11.10 7.51 8.01
C ILE A 48 -10.74 6.04 7.79
N CYS A 49 -10.93 5.56 6.58
CA CYS A 49 -10.36 4.29 6.15
C CYS A 49 -8.91 4.53 5.74
N LEU A 50 -7.96 3.89 6.42
CA LEU A 50 -6.54 3.99 6.08
C LEU A 50 -6.22 3.35 4.74
N ALA A 51 -6.96 2.30 4.37
CA ALA A 51 -6.87 1.69 3.07
C ALA A 51 -8.19 1.01 2.69
N VAL A 52 -8.44 0.97 1.39
CA VAL A 52 -9.57 0.25 0.78
C VAL A 52 -8.99 -0.75 -0.23
N SER A 53 -9.41 -2.01 -0.14
CA SER A 53 -9.02 -3.06 -1.09
C SER A 53 -9.37 -2.72 -2.54
N PRO A 54 -8.60 -3.23 -3.52
CA PRO A 54 -8.91 -3.10 -4.94
C PRO A 54 -10.35 -3.48 -5.30
N ALA A 55 -10.87 -4.58 -4.75
CA ALA A 55 -12.23 -5.04 -5.03
C ALA A 55 -13.30 -4.05 -4.56
N LEU A 56 -13.11 -3.37 -3.42
CA LEU A 56 -14.02 -2.31 -2.96
C LEU A 56 -13.85 -1.02 -3.78
N LYS A 57 -12.62 -0.66 -4.17
CA LYS A 57 -12.37 0.48 -5.08
C LYS A 57 -13.08 0.30 -6.42
N ALA A 58 -13.13 -0.93 -6.95
CA ALA A 58 -13.86 -1.25 -8.18
C ALA A 58 -15.38 -1.05 -8.07
N LEU A 59 -15.94 -1.03 -6.86
CA LEU A 59 -17.34 -0.66 -6.59
C LEU A 59 -17.53 0.86 -6.41
N GLY A 60 -16.52 1.65 -6.76
CA GLY A 60 -16.55 3.11 -6.69
C GLY A 60 -16.25 3.70 -5.31
N ILE A 61 -15.78 2.91 -4.34
CA ILE A 61 -15.37 3.43 -3.03
C ILE A 61 -14.01 4.16 -3.16
N SER A 62 -13.94 5.39 -2.66
CA SER A 62 -12.71 6.19 -2.68
C SER A 62 -11.62 5.55 -1.80
N GLY A 63 -10.36 5.65 -2.23
CA GLY A 63 -9.21 5.20 -1.43
C GLY A 63 -9.03 5.96 -0.11
N ARG A 64 -9.68 7.13 0.05
CA ARG A 64 -9.67 7.95 1.28
C ARG A 64 -11.07 8.10 1.88
N ALA A 65 -11.94 7.11 1.64
CA ALA A 65 -13.31 7.13 2.15
C ALA A 65 -13.36 7.13 3.69
N ARG A 66 -14.42 7.67 4.25
CA ARG A 66 -14.86 7.42 5.62
C ARG A 66 -15.71 6.15 5.67
N LEU A 67 -15.75 5.49 6.82
CA LEU A 67 -16.42 4.19 6.94
C LEU A 67 -17.91 4.25 6.58
N PHE A 68 -18.61 5.34 6.90
CA PHE A 68 -20.02 5.51 6.51
C PHE A 68 -20.21 5.56 4.98
N GLU A 69 -19.27 6.15 4.22
CA GLU A 69 -19.33 6.20 2.74
C GLU A 69 -19.14 4.80 2.14
N VAL A 70 -18.46 3.90 2.86
CA VAL A 70 -18.38 2.47 2.49
C VAL A 70 -19.76 1.83 2.69
N TYR A 71 -20.40 2.05 3.84
CA TYR A 71 -21.74 1.52 4.13
C TYR A 71 -22.85 2.03 3.19
N GLU A 72 -22.71 3.23 2.66
CA GLU A 72 -23.62 3.78 1.63
C GLU A 72 -23.52 3.02 0.30
N LYS A 73 -22.35 2.44 -0.02
CA LYS A 73 -22.09 1.77 -1.30
C LYS A 73 -22.18 0.26 -1.24
N VAL A 74 -21.89 -0.34 -0.09
CA VAL A 74 -21.91 -1.80 0.09
C VAL A 74 -22.62 -2.19 1.39
N PRO A 75 -23.44 -3.26 1.38
CA PRO A 75 -24.12 -3.73 2.59
C PRO A 75 -23.13 -4.09 3.71
N ARG A 76 -23.53 -3.81 4.95
CA ARG A 76 -22.80 -4.30 6.13
C ARG A 76 -22.71 -5.83 6.09
N GLY A 77 -21.56 -6.37 6.50
CA GLY A 77 -21.29 -7.81 6.45
C GLY A 77 -20.87 -8.35 5.09
N SER A 78 -20.92 -7.55 4.01
CA SER A 78 -20.44 -7.95 2.68
C SER A 78 -18.93 -7.71 2.44
N PHE A 79 -18.23 -7.23 3.47
CA PHE A 79 -16.80 -6.92 3.46
C PHE A 79 -16.22 -7.05 4.87
N ILE A 80 -14.90 -7.12 4.96
CA ILE A 80 -14.15 -7.24 6.21
C ILE A 80 -13.65 -5.86 6.63
N ILE A 81 -13.79 -5.54 7.92
CA ILE A 81 -13.13 -4.39 8.54
C ILE A 81 -11.93 -4.92 9.33
N ALA A 82 -10.74 -4.43 9.00
CA ALA A 82 -9.52 -4.73 9.73
C ALA A 82 -9.08 -3.51 10.53
N LYS A 83 -8.78 -3.70 11.82
CA LYS A 83 -8.20 -2.65 12.64
C LYS A 83 -6.75 -2.37 12.20
N PRO A 84 -6.30 -1.11 12.11
CA PRO A 84 -4.93 -0.77 11.76
C PRO A 84 -3.88 -1.46 12.65
N ALA A 85 -2.89 -2.09 12.02
CA ALA A 85 -1.77 -2.80 12.65
C ALA A 85 -0.43 -2.24 12.16
N MET A 86 -0.09 -1.01 12.59
CA MET A 86 1.06 -0.26 12.05
C MET A 86 2.41 -0.98 12.17
N ALA A 87 2.63 -1.73 13.26
CA ALA A 87 3.86 -2.49 13.45
C ALA A 87 4.01 -3.60 12.40
N ASP A 88 2.92 -4.33 12.09
CA ASP A 88 2.92 -5.38 11.07
C ASP A 88 3.18 -4.78 9.68
N TYR A 89 2.61 -3.61 9.40
CA TYR A 89 2.81 -2.90 8.12
C TYR A 89 4.26 -2.49 7.93
N LEU A 90 4.91 -1.97 8.97
CA LEU A 90 6.33 -1.65 8.94
C LEU A 90 7.20 -2.90 8.73
N GLN A 91 6.89 -4.01 9.41
CA GLN A 91 7.61 -5.27 9.21
C GLN A 91 7.49 -5.80 7.78
N VAL A 92 6.31 -5.73 7.16
CA VAL A 92 6.11 -6.14 5.77
C VAL A 92 6.84 -5.19 4.81
N SER A 93 6.75 -3.88 5.05
CA SER A 93 7.49 -2.88 4.28
C SER A 93 8.99 -3.16 4.31
N SER A 94 9.59 -3.36 5.48
CA SER A 94 11.03 -3.68 5.58
C SER A 94 11.41 -4.94 4.81
N LYS A 95 10.56 -5.98 4.79
CA LYS A 95 10.80 -7.18 3.98
C LYS A 95 10.78 -6.89 2.49
N ILE A 96 9.87 -6.03 2.03
CA ILE A 96 9.78 -5.64 0.62
C ILE A 96 10.99 -4.79 0.22
N PHE A 97 11.39 -3.82 1.04
CA PHE A 97 12.57 -3.00 0.77
C PHE A 97 13.87 -3.81 0.83
N ALA A 98 13.93 -4.87 1.64
CA ALA A 98 15.04 -5.83 1.61
C ALA A 98 15.14 -6.57 0.27
N ILE A 99 14.02 -6.79 -0.44
CA ILE A 99 14.05 -7.32 -1.80
C ILE A 99 14.68 -6.28 -2.73
N TYR A 100 14.29 -5.00 -2.64
CA TYR A 100 14.89 -3.94 -3.46
C TYR A 100 16.41 -3.85 -3.24
N ALA A 101 16.84 -3.88 -1.97
CA ALA A 101 18.24 -3.84 -1.58
C ALA A 101 19.07 -5.06 -2.03
N ALA A 102 18.42 -6.15 -2.46
CA ALA A 102 19.10 -7.28 -3.08
C ALA A 102 19.50 -7.03 -4.54
N TYR A 103 18.94 -6.00 -5.19
CA TYR A 103 19.19 -5.66 -6.59
C TYR A 103 19.79 -4.27 -6.79
N VAL A 104 19.50 -3.33 -5.89
CA VAL A 104 19.93 -1.92 -5.97
C VAL A 104 20.62 -1.53 -4.67
N ALA A 105 21.77 -0.87 -4.75
CA ALA A 105 22.51 -0.41 -3.58
C ALA A 105 21.64 0.57 -2.77
N THR A 106 21.73 0.51 -1.45
CA THR A 106 20.83 1.25 -0.56
C THR A 106 20.88 2.77 -0.75
N GLU A 107 22.03 3.31 -1.13
CA GLU A 107 22.26 4.72 -1.46
C GLU A 107 21.50 5.18 -2.72
N ASP A 108 21.17 4.24 -3.61
CA ASP A 108 20.39 4.48 -4.82
C ASP A 108 18.88 4.27 -4.60
N ILE A 109 18.46 3.92 -3.36
CA ILE A 109 17.05 3.75 -2.98
C ILE A 109 16.60 4.91 -2.10
N HIS A 110 15.73 5.76 -2.63
CA HIS A 110 15.03 6.77 -1.85
C HIS A 110 13.68 6.23 -1.36
N VAL A 111 13.62 5.90 -0.07
CA VAL A 111 12.36 5.55 0.62
C VAL A 111 11.50 6.80 0.78
N TYR A 112 10.35 6.86 0.10
CA TYR A 112 9.44 8.00 0.17
C TYR A 112 8.35 7.81 1.22
N SER A 113 7.78 6.61 1.29
CA SER A 113 6.78 6.21 2.29
C SER A 113 6.98 4.74 2.71
N VAL A 114 6.06 4.22 3.53
CA VAL A 114 6.04 2.80 3.92
C VAL A 114 5.83 1.86 2.74
N ASP A 115 5.23 2.33 1.65
CA ASP A 115 4.86 1.54 0.48
C ASP A 115 5.35 2.12 -0.85
N GLU A 116 6.12 3.22 -0.81
CA GLU A 116 6.58 3.93 -2.00
C GLU A 116 8.10 4.19 -1.96
N ALA A 117 8.77 3.89 -3.07
CA ALA A 117 10.21 4.08 -3.23
C ALA A 117 10.58 4.54 -4.64
N PHE A 118 11.63 5.36 -4.72
CA PHE A 118 12.27 5.78 -5.96
C PHE A 118 13.66 5.14 -6.01
N LEU A 119 13.95 4.39 -7.06
CA LEU A 119 15.22 3.67 -7.23
C LEU A 119 15.95 4.25 -8.44
N ASP A 120 17.17 4.76 -8.25
CA ASP A 120 18.06 5.12 -9.36
C ASP A 120 18.68 3.85 -9.94
N ILE A 121 18.19 3.42 -11.09
CA ILE A 121 18.63 2.18 -11.73
C ILE A 121 19.61 2.43 -12.88
N ALA A 122 20.09 3.66 -13.07
CA ALA A 122 20.95 4.00 -14.21
C ALA A 122 22.24 3.15 -14.27
N GLY A 123 22.79 2.77 -13.11
CA GLY A 123 23.98 1.91 -13.01
C GLY A 123 23.72 0.40 -13.11
N TYR A 124 22.48 -0.02 -13.29
CA TYR A 124 22.04 -1.43 -13.20
C TYR A 124 21.42 -1.97 -14.51
N LEU A 125 21.44 -1.17 -15.59
CA LEU A 125 20.94 -1.51 -16.94
C LEU A 125 22.11 -1.77 -17.90
#